data_AF-A0A8H4N2G0-F1
#
_entry.id   AF-A0A8H4N2G0-F1
#
_cell.length_a   1.000
_cell.length_b   1.000
_cell.length_c   1.000
_cell.angle_alpha   90.00
_cell.angle_beta   90.00
_cell.angle_gamma   90.00
#
_symmetry.space_group_name_H-M   'P 1'
#
loop_
_entity.id
_entity.type
_entity.pdbx_description
1 polymer ?
#
loop_
_entity_poly.entity_id
_entity_poly.type
_entity_poly.pdbx_seq_one_letter_code
_entity_poly.pdbx_strand_id
1 'polypeptide(L)'
;MAELEPDAAESYASSGLTPRARRELLKSQAVIDEDEDTPVRRAQREQFERVEKMMKEANSDVELWSVLENEVFSVIRRMDLDASRNMAGQEEDATKAKDGEVQEEVQSFSELQVIGPNYPSFLLIAMRQFRVDFPGSTLGLALLPAIKRLGRGSFALGASTELYNELLTLTWLTYSDFQGLDDLLQEMENGGIDFDTNTLDILDSIKKNALDVRSGRLGEGAGVVLEMDRFQRGIRRLQKWRDAIRLRMEAEAIRQAKEYEMQL
;
A
#
# COMPACT_ATOMS: atom_id res chain seq x y z
N MET A 1 25.68 61.36 -40.88
CA MET A 1 25.40 60.62 -42.14
C MET A 1 26.65 59.79 -42.40
N ALA A 2 26.61 58.49 -42.10
CA ALA A 2 26.34 57.41 -43.07
C ALA A 2 27.50 57.30 -44.09
N GLU A 3 28.15 56.18 -44.38
CA GLU A 3 27.86 54.75 -44.17
C GLU A 3 29.10 53.94 -44.65
N LEU A 4 29.29 52.74 -44.08
CA LEU A 4 29.63 51.42 -44.70
C LEU A 4 30.80 51.34 -45.71
N GLU A 5 31.83 50.50 -45.56
CA GLU A 5 31.90 49.01 -45.49
C GLU A 5 33.39 48.56 -45.25
N PRO A 6 33.79 47.26 -45.33
CA PRO A 6 33.35 46.03 -44.64
C PRO A 6 34.57 45.30 -43.98
N ASP A 7 34.36 44.25 -43.16
CA ASP A 7 35.09 42.95 -43.18
C ASP A 7 34.89 42.13 -41.87
N ALA A 8 34.78 40.81 -42.05
CA ALA A 8 35.04 39.67 -41.16
C ALA A 8 34.52 39.65 -39.70
N ALA A 9 33.52 38.79 -39.44
CA ALA A 9 33.64 37.70 -38.44
C ALA A 9 32.38 36.81 -38.44
N GLU A 10 32.57 35.55 -38.84
CA GLU A 10 31.75 34.44 -38.35
C GLU A 10 31.67 34.48 -36.81
N SER A 11 30.48 34.37 -36.22
CA SER A 11 30.26 33.50 -35.05
C SER A 11 28.80 33.46 -34.59
N TYR A 12 28.40 32.24 -34.19
CA TYR A 12 27.23 31.87 -33.38
C TYR A 12 25.89 31.60 -34.08
N ALA A 13 25.89 30.58 -34.94
CA ALA A 13 24.84 29.58 -34.84
C ALA A 13 25.08 28.73 -33.57
N SER A 14 24.20 28.79 -32.56
CA SER A 14 24.01 27.69 -31.60
C SER A 14 22.82 27.94 -30.67
N SER A 15 21.65 27.44 -31.05
CA SER A 15 20.68 26.87 -30.11
C SER A 15 20.02 25.68 -30.79
N GLY A 16 20.87 24.77 -31.28
CA GLY A 16 20.48 23.50 -31.87
C GLY A 16 20.30 22.44 -30.79
N LEU A 17 19.26 22.57 -29.96
CA LEU A 17 18.81 21.43 -29.15
C LEU A 17 17.87 20.57 -30.00
N THR A 18 18.31 19.36 -30.32
CA THR A 18 17.44 18.36 -30.96
C THR A 18 16.26 18.02 -30.03
N PRO A 19 15.08 17.62 -30.56
CA PRO A 19 13.94 17.23 -29.73
C PRO A 19 14.28 16.14 -28.70
N ARG A 20 15.25 15.27 -29.01
CA ARG A 20 15.80 14.28 -28.08
C ARG A 20 16.59 14.91 -26.94
N ALA A 21 17.48 15.86 -27.23
CA ALA A 21 18.23 16.58 -26.20
C ALA A 21 17.32 17.39 -25.26
N ARG A 22 16.22 17.95 -25.78
CA ARG A 22 15.20 18.64 -24.97
C ARG A 22 14.40 17.67 -24.08
N ARG A 23 14.09 16.47 -24.58
CA ARG A 23 13.42 15.41 -23.80
C ARG A 23 14.34 14.78 -22.76
N GLU A 24 15.63 14.65 -23.05
CA GLU A 24 16.65 14.24 -22.10
C GLU A 24 16.86 15.30 -21.02
N LEU A 25 16.86 16.59 -21.37
CA LEU A 25 16.86 17.68 -20.41
C LEU A 25 15.60 17.71 -19.56
N LEU A 26 14.42 17.48 -20.14
CA LEU A 26 13.17 17.37 -19.36
C LEU A 26 13.16 16.12 -18.48
N LYS A 27 13.75 15.01 -18.93
CA LYS A 27 13.94 13.82 -18.10
C LYS A 27 14.97 14.06 -17.00
N SER A 28 16.08 14.72 -17.29
CA SER A 28 17.09 15.03 -16.28
C SER A 28 16.57 16.09 -15.31
N GLN A 29 15.81 17.07 -15.77
CA GLN A 29 15.16 18.08 -14.93
C GLN A 29 14.05 17.45 -14.06
N ALA A 30 13.25 16.52 -14.62
CA ALA A 30 12.25 15.76 -13.86
C ALA A 30 12.90 14.77 -12.87
N VAL A 31 14.05 14.20 -13.20
CA VAL A 31 14.86 13.37 -12.29
C VAL A 31 15.51 14.22 -11.19
N ILE A 32 15.80 15.50 -11.46
CA ILE A 32 16.34 16.45 -10.45
C ILE A 32 15.22 16.95 -9.50
N ASP A 33 13.97 17.06 -9.96
CA ASP A 33 12.82 17.42 -9.10
C ASP A 33 12.36 16.27 -8.17
N GLU A 34 12.76 15.02 -8.44
CA GLU A 34 12.45 13.91 -7.51
C GLU A 34 13.33 13.94 -6.24
N ASP A 35 14.44 14.66 -6.26
CA ASP A 35 15.46 14.74 -5.19
C ASP A 35 15.56 16.11 -4.49
N GLU A 36 14.51 16.95 -4.53
CA GLU A 36 14.45 18.07 -3.57
C GLU A 36 14.23 17.50 -2.15
N ASP A 37 15.31 17.43 -1.37
CA ASP A 37 15.35 17.08 0.06
C ASP A 37 14.67 18.20 0.87
N THR A 38 13.36 18.34 0.69
CA THR A 38 12.52 19.23 1.49
C THR A 38 12.65 18.83 2.97
N PRO A 39 12.57 19.79 3.91
CA PRO A 39 12.69 19.50 5.34
C PRO A 39 11.64 18.47 5.79
N VAL A 40 10.46 18.45 5.16
CA VAL A 40 9.39 17.48 5.42
C VAL A 40 9.80 16.06 4.99
N ARG A 41 10.38 15.88 3.80
CA ARG A 41 10.86 14.56 3.34
C ARG A 41 11.98 14.01 4.22
N ARG A 42 12.89 14.88 4.67
CA ARG A 42 13.93 14.47 5.64
C ARG A 42 13.31 14.00 6.95
N ALA A 43 12.33 14.74 7.49
CA ALA A 43 11.61 14.36 8.69
C ALA A 43 10.84 13.03 8.51
N GLN A 44 10.18 12.82 7.36
CA GLN A 44 9.53 11.55 7.01
C GLN A 44 10.52 10.39 7.07
N ARG A 45 11.70 10.53 6.45
CA ARG A 45 12.74 9.50 6.43
C ARG A 45 13.30 9.21 7.82
N GLU A 46 13.61 10.25 8.59
CA GLU A 46 14.11 10.10 9.97
C GLU A 46 13.09 9.39 10.88
N GLN A 47 11.81 9.75 10.76
CA GLN A 47 10.74 9.06 11.50
C GLN A 47 10.59 7.61 11.04
N PHE A 48 10.64 7.37 9.73
CA PHE A 48 10.58 6.03 9.16
C PHE A 48 11.70 5.14 9.71
N GLU A 49 12.95 5.58 9.62
CA GLU A 49 14.10 4.85 10.10
C GLU A 49 14.03 4.59 11.62
N ARG A 50 13.58 5.59 12.39
CA ARG A 50 13.41 5.45 13.85
C ARG A 50 12.39 4.37 14.21
N VAL A 51 11.20 4.42 13.61
CA VAL A 51 10.11 3.49 13.90
C VAL A 51 10.40 2.10 13.34
N GLU A 52 10.96 2.01 12.12
CA GLU A 52 11.41 0.75 11.53
C GLU A 52 12.44 0.06 12.42
N LYS A 53 13.42 0.81 12.96
CA LYS A 53 14.40 0.27 13.89
C LYS A 53 13.74 -0.29 15.15
N MET A 54 12.79 0.43 15.75
CA MET A 54 12.05 -0.06 16.92
C MET A 54 11.24 -1.32 16.62
N MET A 55 10.63 -1.42 15.44
CA MET A 55 9.92 -2.64 15.03
C MET A 55 10.88 -3.82 14.89
N LYS A 56 12.04 -3.61 14.24
CA LYS A 56 13.07 -4.66 14.06
C LYS A 56 13.70 -5.13 15.38
N GLU A 57 13.79 -4.25 16.38
CA GLU A 57 14.34 -4.57 17.70
C GLU A 57 13.34 -5.33 18.59
N ALA A 58 12.06 -5.40 18.20
CA ALA A 58 11.03 -6.12 18.97
C ALA A 58 11.30 -7.63 18.98
N ASN A 59 11.40 -8.21 20.17
CA ASN A 59 11.71 -9.63 20.38
C ASN A 59 10.46 -10.49 20.55
N SER A 60 9.29 -9.87 20.69
CA SER A 60 8.01 -10.56 20.80
C SER A 60 6.94 -9.91 19.94
N ASP A 61 5.93 -10.70 19.59
CA ASP A 61 4.74 -10.25 18.88
C ASP A 61 3.97 -9.16 19.64
N VAL A 62 3.90 -9.27 20.97
CA VAL A 62 3.28 -8.24 21.84
C VAL A 62 4.09 -6.94 21.84
N GLU A 63 5.42 -7.04 21.86
CA GLU A 63 6.30 -5.87 21.80
C GLU A 63 6.17 -5.16 20.44
N LEU A 64 6.17 -5.90 19.33
CA LEU A 64 5.93 -5.36 17.99
C LEU A 64 4.56 -4.67 17.91
N TRP A 65 3.53 -5.30 18.46
CA TRP A 65 2.19 -4.70 18.54
C TRP A 65 2.19 -3.41 19.38
N SER A 66 2.93 -3.36 20.49
CA SER A 66 3.03 -2.18 21.33
C SER A 66 3.71 -1.01 20.60
N VAL A 67 4.73 -1.29 19.78
CA VAL A 67 5.37 -0.28 18.93
C VAL A 67 4.37 0.28 17.91
N LEU A 68 3.60 -0.58 17.24
CA LEU A 68 2.52 -0.14 16.35
C LEU A 68 1.50 0.72 17.07
N GLU A 69 1.06 0.31 18.25
CA GLU A 69 0.03 1.05 18.98
C GLU A 69 0.52 2.43 19.43
N ASN A 70 1.75 2.51 19.95
CA ASN A 70 2.29 3.73 20.52
C ASN A 70 2.82 4.71 19.47
N GLU A 71 3.54 4.23 18.46
CA GLU A 71 4.22 5.09 17.50
C GLU A 71 3.43 5.33 16.22
N VAL A 72 2.54 4.40 15.85
CA VAL A 72 1.78 4.48 14.59
C VAL A 72 0.32 4.80 14.87
N PHE A 73 -0.40 3.94 15.60
CA PHE A 73 -1.84 4.11 15.83
C PHE A 73 -2.16 5.30 16.71
N SER A 74 -1.35 5.61 17.71
CA SER A 74 -1.60 6.78 18.58
C SER A 74 -1.61 8.08 17.77
N VAL A 75 -0.72 8.20 16.79
CA VAL A 75 -0.61 9.37 15.92
C VAL A 75 -1.85 9.45 15.03
N ILE A 76 -2.24 8.35 14.39
CA ILE A 76 -3.49 8.29 13.60
C ILE A 76 -4.71 8.66 14.43
N ARG A 77 -4.81 8.21 15.70
CA ARG A 77 -5.92 8.56 16.61
C ARG A 77 -5.95 10.05 16.94
N ARG A 78 -4.79 10.66 17.23
CA ARG A 78 -4.70 12.10 17.54
C ARG A 78 -5.09 12.97 16.35
N MET A 79 -4.90 12.48 15.13
CA MET A 79 -5.18 13.23 13.90
C MET A 79 -6.65 13.24 13.48
N ASP A 80 -7.52 12.42 14.09
CA ASP A 80 -8.95 12.25 13.74
C ASP A 80 -9.26 12.48 12.25
N LEU A 81 -8.72 11.58 11.41
CA LEU A 81 -8.81 11.66 9.94
C LEU A 81 -10.26 11.70 9.42
N ASP A 82 -11.22 11.28 10.24
CA ASP A 82 -12.64 11.28 9.91
C ASP A 82 -13.32 12.62 10.26
N ALA A 83 -12.84 13.37 11.27
CA ALA A 83 -13.32 14.73 11.56
C ALA A 83 -12.85 15.77 10.54
N SER A 84 -11.59 15.68 10.09
CA SER A 84 -11.02 16.61 9.10
C SER A 84 -11.79 16.62 7.77
N ARG A 85 -12.37 15.48 7.37
CA ARG A 85 -13.16 15.36 6.14
C ARG A 85 -14.55 16.01 6.21
N ASN A 86 -15.09 16.20 7.42
CA ASN A 86 -16.39 16.84 7.63
C ASN A 86 -16.30 18.38 7.62
N MET A 87 -15.11 18.96 7.89
CA MET A 87 -14.87 20.41 7.84
C MET A 87 -14.81 20.94 6.40
N ALA A 88 -14.44 20.13 5.41
CA ALA A 88 -14.35 20.54 4.00
C ALA A 88 -15.72 20.76 3.31
N GLY A 89 -16.83 20.48 4.00
CA GLY A 89 -18.20 20.63 3.49
C GLY A 89 -19.01 21.78 4.10
N GLN A 90 -18.43 22.57 5.00
CA GLN A 90 -19.11 23.69 5.68
C GLN A 90 -18.20 24.93 5.72
N GLU A 91 -17.85 25.46 4.55
CA GLU A 91 -17.49 26.88 4.43
C GLU A 91 -18.78 27.67 4.24
N GLU A 92 -19.48 27.95 5.35
CA GLU A 92 -20.17 29.23 5.57
C GLU A 92 -20.73 29.23 6.99
N ASP A 93 -20.29 30.24 7.75
CA ASP A 93 -20.87 30.72 9.00
C ASP A 93 -20.39 30.08 10.33
N ALA A 94 -19.30 30.62 10.89
CA ALA A 94 -19.29 31.15 12.26
C ALA A 94 -17.91 31.75 12.61
N THR A 95 -17.84 33.08 12.59
CA THR A 95 -16.78 33.83 13.26
C THR A 95 -17.02 33.80 14.77
N LYS A 96 -16.15 33.13 15.54
CA LYS A 96 -15.50 33.62 16.79
C LYS A 96 -15.08 32.49 17.76
N ALA A 97 -13.83 32.64 18.18
CA ALA A 97 -13.21 32.20 19.45
C ALA A 97 -12.78 30.73 19.59
N LYS A 98 -11.46 30.48 19.43
CA LYS A 98 -10.53 30.04 20.50
C LYS A 98 -9.09 29.97 20.00
N ASP A 99 -8.22 30.85 20.51
CA ASP A 99 -6.77 30.89 20.24
C ASP A 99 -5.98 29.68 20.81
N GLY A 100 -6.67 28.63 21.29
CA GLY A 100 -6.07 27.39 21.78
C GLY A 100 -6.10 26.23 20.78
N GLU A 101 -7.02 26.24 19.81
CA GLU A 101 -7.19 25.14 18.84
C GLU A 101 -6.21 25.25 17.65
N VAL A 102 -5.78 26.47 17.33
CA VAL A 102 -4.87 26.73 16.20
C VAL A 102 -3.49 26.07 16.38
N GLN A 103 -3.00 25.89 17.61
CA GLN A 103 -1.69 25.25 17.84
C GLN A 103 -1.75 23.72 17.70
N GLU A 104 -2.85 23.07 18.12
CA GLU A 104 -3.03 21.62 17.95
C GLU A 104 -3.29 21.25 16.49
N GLU A 105 -4.04 22.06 15.74
CA GLU A 105 -4.31 21.82 14.32
C GLU A 105 -3.06 21.96 13.42
N VAL A 106 -2.18 22.92 13.72
CA VAL A 106 -0.93 23.12 12.95
C VAL A 106 0.09 22.01 13.24
N GLN A 107 0.13 21.52 14.49
CA GLN A 107 0.98 20.37 14.87
C GLN A 107 0.45 19.06 14.27
N SER A 108 -0.87 18.83 14.29
CA SER A 108 -1.47 17.63 13.71
C SER A 108 -1.31 17.55 12.19
N PHE A 109 -1.38 18.69 11.49
CA PHE A 109 -1.11 18.75 10.05
C PHE A 109 0.36 18.46 9.72
N SER A 110 1.30 18.93 10.54
CA SER A 110 2.73 18.64 10.39
C SER A 110 3.04 17.17 10.69
N GLU A 111 2.40 16.58 11.72
CA GLU A 111 2.49 15.14 12.00
C GLU A 111 1.91 14.30 10.86
N LEU A 112 0.78 14.72 10.26
CA LEU A 112 0.16 14.03 9.11
C LEU A 112 1.04 14.03 7.88
N GLN A 113 1.69 15.15 7.57
CA GLN A 113 2.63 15.22 6.46
C GLN A 113 3.81 14.27 6.67
N VAL A 114 4.20 14.02 7.92
CA VAL A 114 5.35 13.17 8.23
C VAL A 114 4.98 11.69 8.35
N ILE A 115 3.85 11.34 8.96
CA ILE A 115 3.47 9.93 9.18
C ILE A 115 2.55 9.37 8.09
N GLY A 116 1.70 10.19 7.48
CA GLY A 116 0.70 9.75 6.50
C GLY A 116 1.30 8.92 5.37
N PRO A 117 2.35 9.40 4.68
CA PRO A 117 3.02 8.63 3.61
C PRO A 117 3.71 7.35 4.10
N ASN A 118 4.17 7.33 5.35
CA ASN A 118 4.89 6.19 5.93
C ASN A 118 3.95 5.13 6.52
N TYR A 119 2.70 5.50 6.81
CA TYR A 119 1.72 4.64 7.46
C TYR A 119 1.52 3.28 6.78
N PRO A 120 1.29 3.18 5.45
CA PRO A 120 1.13 1.88 4.79
C PRO A 120 2.40 1.03 4.89
N SER A 121 3.58 1.65 4.78
CA SER A 121 4.87 0.97 4.87
C SER A 121 5.11 0.39 6.27
N PHE A 122 4.76 1.11 7.33
CA PHE A 122 4.85 0.59 8.70
C PHE A 122 3.94 -0.61 8.92
N LEU A 123 2.70 -0.56 8.43
CA LEU A 123 1.78 -1.70 8.50
C LEU A 123 2.35 -2.92 7.77
N LEU A 124 2.91 -2.71 6.58
CA LEU A 124 3.49 -3.78 5.77
C LEU A 124 4.73 -4.40 6.42
N ILE A 125 5.62 -3.59 6.99
CA ILE A 125 6.80 -4.07 7.75
C ILE A 125 6.36 -4.94 8.91
N ALA A 126 5.46 -4.41 9.75
CA ALA A 126 4.95 -5.16 10.89
C ALA A 126 4.26 -6.46 10.46
N MET A 127 3.44 -6.42 9.41
CA MET A 127 2.74 -7.60 8.91
C MET A 127 3.71 -8.68 8.42
N ARG A 128 4.76 -8.28 7.69
CA ARG A 128 5.83 -9.19 7.27
C ARG A 128 6.56 -9.80 8.46
N GLN A 129 6.84 -9.00 9.48
CA GLN A 129 7.50 -9.45 10.70
C GLN A 129 6.62 -10.42 11.49
N PHE A 130 5.32 -10.14 11.65
CA PHE A 130 4.36 -11.10 12.21
C PHE A 130 4.35 -12.42 11.44
N ARG A 131 4.38 -12.38 10.10
CA ARG A 131 4.40 -13.60 9.29
C ARG A 131 5.70 -14.39 9.42
N VAL A 132 6.85 -13.73 9.40
CA VAL A 132 8.16 -14.40 9.34
C VAL A 132 8.66 -14.80 10.72
N ASP A 133 8.61 -13.89 11.68
CA ASP A 133 9.21 -14.08 13.00
C ASP A 133 8.19 -14.68 13.99
N PHE A 134 6.90 -14.38 13.82
CA PHE A 134 5.83 -14.79 14.74
C PHE A 134 4.62 -15.49 14.06
N PRO A 135 4.80 -16.50 13.18
CA PRO A 135 3.72 -17.09 12.38
C PRO A 135 2.58 -17.74 13.18
N GLY A 136 2.84 -18.11 14.44
CA GLY A 136 1.85 -18.64 15.36
C GLY A 136 1.03 -17.57 16.10
N SER A 137 1.41 -16.30 15.97
CA SER A 137 0.71 -15.21 16.64
C SER A 137 -0.58 -14.85 15.90
N THR A 138 -1.63 -14.62 16.68
CA THR A 138 -2.91 -14.12 16.15
C THR A 138 -2.92 -12.59 16.00
N LEU A 139 -1.90 -11.90 16.51
CA LEU A 139 -1.83 -10.43 16.50
C LEU A 139 -1.73 -9.86 15.09
N GLY A 140 -1.03 -10.54 14.17
CA GLY A 140 -1.00 -10.13 12.76
C GLY A 140 -2.39 -10.08 12.11
N LEU A 141 -3.29 -10.98 12.51
CA LEU A 141 -4.68 -11.00 12.02
C LEU A 141 -5.56 -9.92 12.67
N ALA A 142 -5.16 -9.38 13.81
CA ALA A 142 -5.83 -8.27 14.47
C ALA A 142 -5.51 -6.91 13.82
N LEU A 143 -4.50 -6.85 12.94
CA LEU A 143 -4.04 -5.62 12.32
C LEU A 143 -5.13 -4.92 11.50
N LEU A 144 -5.82 -5.67 10.63
CA LEU A 144 -6.88 -5.12 9.78
C LEU A 144 -8.10 -4.63 10.58
N PRO A 145 -8.65 -5.40 11.55
CA PRO A 145 -9.64 -4.88 12.49
C PRO A 145 -9.18 -3.64 13.26
N ALA A 146 -7.91 -3.58 13.68
CA ALA A 146 -7.38 -2.42 14.38
C ALA A 146 -7.37 -1.17 13.50
N ILE A 147 -6.91 -1.28 12.25
CA ILE A 147 -6.92 -0.19 11.26
C ILE A 147 -8.36 0.31 11.04
N LYS A 148 -9.33 -0.60 10.86
CA LYS A 148 -10.74 -0.23 10.69
C LYS A 148 -11.33 0.47 11.91
N ARG A 149 -10.93 0.08 13.12
CA ARG A 149 -11.37 0.73 14.37
C ARG A 149 -10.83 2.14 14.53
N LEU A 150 -9.73 2.48 13.86
CA LEU A 150 -9.16 3.83 13.87
C LEU A 150 -9.95 4.82 13.00
N GLY A 151 -10.73 4.32 12.03
CA GLY A 151 -11.58 5.15 11.19
C GLY A 151 -11.48 4.81 9.71
N ARG A 152 -12.33 5.46 8.90
CA ARG A 152 -12.37 5.27 7.44
C ARG A 152 -11.13 5.85 6.78
N GLY A 153 -10.63 7.00 7.26
CA GLY A 153 -9.37 7.59 6.79
C GLY A 153 -8.18 6.66 7.03
N SER A 154 -8.10 6.03 8.20
CA SER A 154 -7.05 5.06 8.51
C SER A 154 -7.13 3.85 7.58
N PHE A 155 -8.33 3.33 7.32
CA PHE A 155 -8.51 2.25 6.35
C PHE A 155 -8.09 2.66 4.94
N ALA A 156 -8.53 3.82 4.46
CA ALA A 156 -8.19 4.31 3.12
C ALA A 156 -6.69 4.53 2.91
N LEU A 157 -5.96 4.92 3.96
CA LEU A 157 -4.51 5.07 3.89
C LEU A 157 -3.78 3.72 4.03
N GLY A 158 -4.22 2.86 4.96
CA GLY A 158 -3.47 1.65 5.32
C GLY A 158 -3.81 0.41 4.49
N ALA A 159 -4.98 0.37 3.87
CA ALA A 159 -5.44 -0.79 3.10
C ALA A 159 -4.76 -0.79 1.72
N SER A 160 -3.70 -1.59 1.58
CA SER A 160 -3.01 -1.79 0.31
C SER A 160 -3.08 -3.26 -0.13
N THR A 161 -2.94 -3.49 -1.44
CA THR A 161 -2.91 -4.84 -2.02
C THR A 161 -1.82 -5.71 -1.37
N GLU A 162 -0.65 -5.16 -1.09
CA GLU A 162 0.45 -5.86 -0.43
C GLU A 162 0.10 -6.29 1.00
N LEU A 163 -0.59 -5.44 1.76
CA LEU A 163 -1.03 -5.78 3.10
C LEU A 163 -2.02 -6.96 3.08
N TYR A 164 -2.96 -6.96 2.15
CA TYR A 164 -3.91 -8.07 1.99
C TYR A 164 -3.21 -9.35 1.51
N ASN A 165 -2.24 -9.26 0.60
CA ASN A 165 -1.43 -10.40 0.17
C ASN A 165 -0.71 -11.07 1.35
N GLU A 166 -0.16 -10.27 2.26
CA GLU A 166 0.44 -10.76 3.51
C GLU A 166 -0.60 -11.43 4.44
N LEU A 167 -1.79 -10.84 4.57
CA LEU A 167 -2.90 -11.39 5.38
C LEU A 167 -3.46 -12.69 4.84
N LEU A 168 -3.62 -12.82 3.51
CA LEU A 168 -4.04 -14.06 2.86
C LEU A 168 -3.05 -15.18 3.16
N THR A 169 -1.76 -14.86 3.04
CA THR A 169 -0.68 -15.81 3.34
C THR A 169 -0.70 -16.22 4.82
N LEU A 170 -0.77 -15.26 5.74
CA LEU A 170 -0.81 -15.55 7.18
C LEU A 170 -2.05 -16.38 7.55
N THR A 171 -3.23 -16.01 7.06
CA THR A 171 -4.50 -16.72 7.33
C THR A 171 -4.42 -18.19 6.91
N TRP A 172 -3.84 -18.46 5.74
CA TRP A 172 -3.65 -19.83 5.27
C TRP A 172 -2.64 -20.61 6.13
N LEU A 173 -1.51 -19.98 6.48
CA LEU A 173 -0.48 -20.61 7.30
C LEU A 173 -0.99 -20.96 8.71
N THR A 174 -1.75 -20.07 9.34
CA THR A 174 -2.21 -20.25 10.72
C THR A 174 -3.38 -21.23 10.82
N TYR A 175 -4.37 -21.14 9.92
CA TYR A 175 -5.64 -21.89 10.06
C TYR A 175 -5.97 -22.84 8.91
N SER A 176 -5.30 -22.73 7.76
CA SER A 176 -5.68 -23.45 6.53
C SER A 176 -7.17 -23.30 6.19
N ASP A 177 -7.72 -22.11 6.44
CA ASP A 177 -9.15 -21.85 6.32
C ASP A 177 -9.49 -21.19 4.99
N PHE A 178 -10.27 -21.90 4.18
CA PHE A 178 -10.79 -21.37 2.92
C PHE A 178 -11.86 -20.29 3.11
N GLN A 179 -12.54 -20.24 4.26
CA GLN A 179 -13.54 -19.19 4.49
C GLN A 179 -12.86 -17.85 4.79
N GLY A 180 -11.86 -17.82 5.68
CA GLY A 180 -11.09 -16.61 5.92
C GLY A 180 -10.44 -16.03 4.65
N LEU A 181 -9.97 -16.87 3.73
CA LEU A 181 -9.47 -16.41 2.43
C LEU A 181 -10.58 -15.78 1.56
N ASP A 182 -11.75 -16.41 1.51
CA ASP A 182 -12.93 -15.91 0.78
C ASP A 182 -13.37 -14.55 1.32
N ASP A 183 -13.43 -14.42 2.65
CA ASP A 183 -13.84 -13.19 3.33
C ASP A 183 -12.84 -12.05 3.07
N LEU A 184 -11.53 -12.33 3.08
CA LEU A 184 -10.49 -11.33 2.77
C LEU A 184 -10.52 -10.88 1.31
N LEU A 185 -10.69 -11.80 0.35
CA LEU A 185 -10.79 -11.46 -1.08
C LEU A 185 -12.07 -10.66 -1.38
N GLN A 186 -13.19 -11.05 -0.75
CA GLN A 186 -14.44 -10.30 -0.83
C GLN A 186 -14.30 -8.91 -0.20
N GLU A 187 -13.51 -8.79 0.87
CA GLU A 187 -13.24 -7.51 1.49
C GLU A 187 -12.39 -6.59 0.61
N MET A 188 -11.37 -7.10 -0.07
CA MET A 188 -10.61 -6.34 -1.06
C MET A 188 -11.53 -5.80 -2.15
N GLU A 189 -12.41 -6.66 -2.68
CA GLU A 189 -13.40 -6.26 -3.68
C GLU A 189 -14.34 -5.16 -3.16
N ASN A 190 -14.89 -5.32 -1.96
CA ASN A 190 -15.79 -4.34 -1.36
C ASN A 190 -15.08 -3.01 -1.00
N GLY A 191 -13.80 -3.09 -0.66
CA GLY A 191 -12.95 -1.95 -0.36
C GLY A 191 -12.45 -1.21 -1.61
N GLY A 192 -12.67 -1.76 -2.81
CA GLY A 192 -12.13 -1.21 -4.05
C GLY A 192 -10.60 -1.33 -4.14
N ILE A 193 -10.03 -2.37 -3.53
CA ILE A 193 -8.60 -2.64 -3.53
C ILE A 193 -8.29 -3.57 -4.69
N ASP A 194 -7.37 -3.15 -5.55
CA ASP A 194 -7.00 -3.90 -6.75
C ASP A 194 -6.27 -5.21 -6.40
N PHE A 195 -6.36 -6.17 -7.31
CA PHE A 195 -5.64 -7.43 -7.22
C PHE A 195 -4.41 -7.37 -8.11
N ASP A 196 -3.31 -7.96 -7.66
CA ASP A 196 -2.06 -8.01 -8.42
C ASP A 196 -1.67 -9.45 -8.79
N THR A 197 -0.58 -9.56 -9.54
CA THR A 197 -0.02 -10.87 -9.93
C THR A 197 0.36 -11.69 -8.70
N ASN A 198 0.84 -11.03 -7.63
CA ASN A 198 1.20 -11.70 -6.39
C ASN A 198 -0.02 -12.31 -5.69
N THR A 199 -1.19 -11.65 -5.72
CA THR A 199 -2.44 -12.24 -5.23
C THR A 199 -2.72 -13.55 -5.96
N LEU A 200 -2.64 -13.57 -7.29
CA LEU A 200 -2.84 -14.79 -8.08
C LEU A 200 -1.84 -15.89 -7.71
N ASP A 201 -0.56 -15.55 -7.59
CA ASP A 201 0.50 -16.48 -7.24
C ASP A 201 0.29 -17.09 -5.83
N ILE A 202 -0.20 -16.29 -4.88
CA ILE A 202 -0.57 -16.75 -3.54
C ILE A 202 -1.74 -17.75 -3.63
N LEU A 203 -2.80 -17.44 -4.38
CA LEU A 203 -3.96 -18.34 -4.51
C LEU A 203 -3.57 -19.67 -5.19
N ASP A 204 -2.75 -19.63 -6.24
CA ASP A 204 -2.27 -20.84 -6.91
C ASP A 204 -1.34 -21.65 -5.99
N SER A 205 -0.47 -20.99 -5.23
CA SER A 205 0.39 -21.63 -4.23
C SER A 205 -0.41 -22.31 -3.13
N ILE A 206 -1.42 -21.62 -2.59
CA ILE A 206 -2.35 -22.18 -1.58
C ILE A 206 -3.07 -23.40 -2.14
N LYS A 207 -3.62 -23.30 -3.35
CA LYS A 207 -4.33 -24.41 -4.00
C LYS A 207 -3.43 -25.63 -4.16
N LYS A 208 -2.23 -25.42 -4.69
CA LYS A 208 -1.24 -26.50 -4.90
C LYS A 208 -0.85 -27.12 -3.57
N ASN A 209 -0.46 -26.32 -2.58
CA ASN A 209 -0.08 -26.80 -1.25
C ASN A 209 -1.23 -27.56 -0.56
N ALA A 210 -2.47 -27.10 -0.70
CA ALA A 210 -3.65 -27.78 -0.15
C ALA A 210 -3.85 -29.18 -0.75
N LEU A 211 -3.63 -29.33 -2.06
CA LEU A 211 -3.74 -30.61 -2.75
C LEU A 211 -2.54 -31.52 -2.44
N ASP A 212 -1.32 -30.98 -2.40
CA ASP A 212 -0.07 -31.71 -2.17
C ASP A 212 0.01 -32.24 -0.72
N VAL A 213 -0.30 -31.41 0.29
CA VAL A 213 -0.31 -31.82 1.71
C VAL A 213 -1.31 -32.95 1.94
N ARG A 214 -2.46 -32.90 1.26
CA ARG A 214 -3.50 -33.92 1.43
C ARG A 214 -3.21 -35.19 0.64
N SER A 215 -2.57 -35.11 -0.53
CA SER A 215 -2.21 -36.27 -1.36
C SER A 215 -0.92 -36.98 -0.94
N GLY A 216 0.07 -36.26 -0.37
CA GLY A 216 1.41 -36.80 -0.11
C GLY A 216 1.70 -37.28 1.32
N ARG A 217 0.91 -36.91 2.34
CA ARG A 217 1.21 -37.24 3.76
C ARG A 217 0.35 -38.33 4.39
N LEU A 218 -0.75 -38.78 3.78
CA LEU A 218 -1.79 -39.52 4.51
C LEU A 218 -2.05 -40.96 4.07
N GLY A 219 -1.30 -41.52 3.11
CA GLY A 219 -1.59 -42.87 2.61
C GLY A 219 -3.08 -43.02 2.24
N GLU A 220 -3.65 -44.20 2.40
CA GLU A 220 -5.03 -44.55 2.03
C GLU A 220 -6.14 -43.58 2.55
N GLY A 221 -5.87 -42.79 3.60
CA GLY A 221 -6.80 -41.79 4.16
C GLY A 221 -6.83 -40.42 3.46
N ALA A 222 -5.90 -40.16 2.54
CA ALA A 222 -5.82 -38.93 1.75
C ALA A 222 -7.07 -38.72 0.87
N GLY A 223 -7.56 -39.80 0.25
CA GLY A 223 -8.74 -39.77 -0.62
C GLY A 223 -9.99 -39.31 0.11
N VAL A 224 -10.18 -39.77 1.35
CA VAL A 224 -11.36 -39.43 2.18
C VAL A 224 -11.43 -37.92 2.46
N VAL A 225 -10.30 -37.27 2.76
CA VAL A 225 -10.26 -35.81 3.03
C VAL A 225 -10.46 -35.01 1.76
N LEU A 226 -9.90 -35.46 0.64
CA LEU A 226 -10.15 -34.85 -0.67
C LEU A 226 -11.62 -35.00 -1.08
N GLU A 227 -12.29 -36.09 -0.70
CA GLU A 227 -13.72 -36.28 -0.96
C GLU A 227 -14.64 -35.49 0.00
N MET A 228 -14.10 -34.92 1.09
CA MET A 228 -14.89 -34.07 1.97
C MET A 228 -15.42 -32.86 1.21
N ASP A 229 -16.74 -32.73 1.21
CA ASP A 229 -17.47 -31.68 0.49
C ASP A 229 -17.02 -30.26 0.90
N ARG A 230 -16.65 -30.05 2.18
CA ARG A 230 -16.10 -28.76 2.64
C ARG A 230 -14.80 -28.40 1.92
N PHE A 231 -13.88 -29.36 1.76
CA PHE A 231 -12.59 -29.13 1.11
C PHE A 231 -12.79 -28.86 -0.39
N GLN A 232 -13.58 -29.69 -1.06
CA GLN A 232 -13.92 -29.52 -2.47
C GLN A 232 -14.60 -28.18 -2.76
N ARG A 233 -15.51 -27.73 -1.88
CA ARG A 233 -16.10 -26.39 -1.97
C ARG A 233 -15.04 -25.29 -1.82
N GLY A 234 -14.13 -25.42 -0.87
CA GLY A 234 -13.03 -24.47 -0.67
C GLY A 234 -12.16 -24.31 -1.92
N ILE A 235 -11.70 -25.43 -2.49
CA ILE A 235 -10.91 -25.42 -3.74
C ILE A 235 -11.70 -24.82 -4.91
N ARG A 236 -12.99 -25.15 -5.05
CA ARG A 236 -13.84 -24.55 -6.10
C ARG A 236 -14.01 -23.04 -5.93
N ARG A 237 -14.13 -22.54 -4.69
CA ARG A 237 -14.20 -21.09 -4.44
C ARG A 237 -12.89 -20.40 -4.78
N LEU A 238 -11.77 -20.95 -4.34
CA LEU A 238 -10.44 -20.43 -4.66
C LEU A 238 -10.21 -20.37 -6.18
N GLN A 239 -10.64 -21.40 -6.89
CA GLN A 239 -10.61 -21.46 -8.35
C GLN A 239 -11.45 -20.34 -8.99
N LYS A 240 -12.68 -20.13 -8.50
CA LYS A 240 -13.55 -19.05 -8.99
C LYS A 240 -12.93 -17.67 -8.77
N TRP A 241 -12.35 -17.43 -7.60
CA TRP A 241 -11.65 -16.19 -7.30
C TRP A 241 -10.49 -15.95 -8.26
N ARG A 242 -9.64 -16.95 -8.46
CA ARG A 242 -8.51 -16.86 -9.38
C ARG A 242 -8.95 -16.52 -10.81
N ASP A 243 -9.98 -17.21 -11.31
CA ASP A 243 -10.47 -16.99 -12.66
C ASP A 243 -11.12 -15.60 -12.80
N ALA A 244 -11.82 -15.13 -11.75
CA ALA A 244 -12.39 -13.78 -11.71
C ALA A 244 -11.32 -12.68 -11.67
N ILE A 245 -10.29 -12.84 -10.82
CA ILE A 245 -9.17 -11.90 -10.69
C ILE A 245 -8.41 -11.80 -12.02
N ARG A 246 -8.08 -12.94 -12.63
CA ARG A 246 -7.38 -12.97 -13.92
C ARG A 246 -8.14 -12.20 -15.01
N LEU A 247 -9.45 -12.42 -15.12
CA LEU A 247 -10.28 -11.71 -16.09
C LEU A 247 -10.28 -10.19 -15.86
N ARG A 248 -10.30 -9.75 -14.60
CA ARG A 248 -10.25 -8.32 -14.24
C ARG A 248 -8.91 -7.69 -14.60
N MET A 249 -7.82 -8.34 -14.25
CA MET A 249 -6.47 -7.87 -14.59
C MET A 249 -6.27 -7.78 -16.10
N GLU A 250 -6.75 -8.77 -16.86
CA GLU A 250 -6.72 -8.74 -18.33
C GLU A 250 -7.55 -7.56 -18.87
N ALA A 251 -8.74 -7.30 -18.30
CA ALA A 251 -9.56 -6.15 -18.68
C ALA A 251 -8.91 -4.80 -18.34
N GLU A 252 -8.24 -4.71 -17.18
CA GLU A 252 -7.49 -3.52 -16.75
C GLU A 252 -6.30 -3.23 -17.64
N ALA A 253 -5.51 -4.26 -17.98
CA ALA A 253 -4.39 -4.13 -18.92
C ALA A 253 -4.86 -3.62 -20.30
N ILE A 254 -6.01 -4.09 -20.78
CA ILE A 254 -6.61 -3.60 -22.03
C ILE A 254 -7.06 -2.14 -21.90
N ARG A 255 -7.66 -1.74 -20.77
CA ARG A 255 -8.06 -0.34 -20.54
C ARG A 255 -6.86 0.58 -20.55
N GLN A 256 -5.83 0.24 -19.79
CA GLN A 256 -4.59 1.02 -19.71
C GLN A 256 -3.94 1.14 -21.09
N ALA A 257 -3.83 0.05 -21.85
CA ALA A 257 -3.26 0.08 -23.20
C ALA A 257 -4.00 1.05 -24.14
N LYS A 258 -5.35 1.07 -24.08
CA LYS A 258 -6.17 2.01 -24.88
C LYS A 258 -5.99 3.46 -24.44
N GLU A 259 -5.84 3.72 -23.15
CA GLU A 259 -5.58 5.07 -22.63
C GLU A 259 -4.22 5.59 -23.11
N TYR A 260 -3.18 4.75 -23.11
CA TYR A 260 -1.87 5.11 -23.67
C TYR A 260 -1.93 5.38 -25.18
N GLU A 261 -2.70 4.61 -25.95
CA GLU A 261 -2.88 4.83 -27.38
C GLU A 261 -3.62 6.14 -27.71
N MET A 262 -4.52 6.62 -26.83
CA MET A 262 -5.24 7.89 -27.01
C MET A 262 -4.41 9.13 -26.63
N GLN A 263 -3.34 8.96 -25.84
CA GLN A 263 -2.47 10.06 -25.39
C GLN A 263 -1.26 10.32 -26.32
N LEU A 264 -1.08 9.48 -27.36
CA LEU A 264 -0.03 9.56 -28.39
C LEU A 264 -0.54 10.24 -29.66
#